data_AF-A0A964LFL4-F1
#
_entry.id   AF-A0A964LFL4-F1
#
_cell.length_a   1.000
_cell.length_b   1.000
_cell.length_c   1.000
_cell.angle_alpha   90.00
_cell.angle_beta   90.00
_cell.angle_gamma   90.00
#
_symmetry.space_group_name_H-M   'P 1'
#
loop_
_entity.id
_entity.type
_entity.pdbx_description
1 polymer ?
#
loop_
_entity_poly.entity_id
_entity_poly.type
_entity_poly.pdbx_seq_one_letter_code
_entity_poly.pdbx_strand_id
1 'polypeptide(L)'
;MVIEPGGDFTMPKRSELTVEQRREAVLALLRREEPAAQLARRYGVSEQSLYRWRDEFLAAGEAALANGKNGSDARVREIRELKAKLEERDQVIGELTVANRILKKVSGQWS
;
A
#
# COMPACT_ATOMS: atom_id res chain seq x y z
N MET A 1 35.42 -41.10 -1.27
CA MET A 1 33.95 -41.08 -1.10
C MET A 1 33.60 -39.75 -0.44
N VAL A 2 33.30 -38.73 -1.23
CA VAL A 2 32.93 -37.40 -0.74
C VAL A 2 31.44 -37.43 -0.39
N ILE A 3 31.11 -37.06 0.84
CA ILE A 3 29.74 -36.93 1.34
C ILE A 3 29.38 -35.46 1.20
N GLU A 4 28.49 -35.13 0.26
CA GLU A 4 27.91 -33.79 0.18
C GLU A 4 26.81 -33.61 1.25
N PRO A 5 26.83 -32.53 2.05
CA PRO A 5 25.79 -32.29 3.03
C PRO A 5 24.62 -31.50 2.42
N GLY A 6 23.41 -32.00 2.69
CA GLY A 6 22.23 -31.16 2.89
C GLY A 6 21.62 -30.53 1.65
N GLY A 7 20.65 -31.23 1.05
CA GLY A 7 19.68 -30.60 0.15
C GLY A 7 18.96 -29.47 0.89
N ASP A 8 19.07 -28.27 0.34
CA ASP A 8 18.27 -27.10 0.69
C ASP A 8 16.80 -27.40 0.39
N PHE A 9 16.03 -27.74 1.43
CA PHE A 9 14.58 -27.73 1.37
C PHE A 9 14.11 -26.28 1.39
N THR A 10 14.29 -25.57 0.28
CA THR A 10 13.53 -24.36 0.01
C THR A 10 12.06 -24.75 0.02
N MET A 11 11.38 -24.49 1.15
CA MET A 11 9.92 -24.60 1.19
C MET A 11 9.37 -23.72 0.08
N PRO A 12 8.52 -24.24 -0.83
CA PRO A 12 7.92 -23.41 -1.85
C PRO A 12 7.15 -22.31 -1.13
N LYS A 13 7.62 -21.07 -1.30
CA LYS A 13 6.92 -19.87 -0.85
C LYS A 13 5.50 -20.00 -1.38
N ARG A 14 4.50 -20.20 -0.50
CA ARG A 14 3.09 -20.23 -0.89
C ARG A 14 2.87 -18.96 -1.71
N SER A 15 2.67 -19.11 -3.01
CA SER A 15 2.54 -18.00 -3.93
C SER A 15 1.43 -17.11 -3.42
N GLU A 16 1.77 -15.90 -3.00
CA GLU A 16 0.78 -14.90 -2.64
C GLU A 16 -0.07 -14.65 -3.88
N LEU A 17 -1.39 -14.88 -3.77
CA LEU A 17 -2.33 -14.61 -4.87
C LEU A 17 -2.16 -13.19 -5.37
N THR A 18 -2.15 -13.02 -6.69
CA THR A 18 -2.17 -11.67 -7.26
C THR A 18 -3.48 -10.97 -6.92
N VAL A 19 -3.50 -9.64 -7.09
CA VAL A 19 -4.70 -8.85 -6.88
C VAL A 19 -5.82 -9.31 -7.82
N GLU A 20 -5.49 -9.68 -9.06
CA GLU A 20 -6.41 -10.17 -10.07
C GLU A 20 -7.05 -11.50 -9.65
N GLN A 21 -6.24 -12.44 -9.15
CA GLN A 21 -6.74 -13.73 -8.67
C GLN A 21 -7.63 -13.57 -7.44
N ARG A 22 -7.24 -12.68 -6.50
CA ARG A 22 -8.08 -12.34 -5.35
C ARG A 22 -9.42 -11.73 -5.78
N ARG A 23 -9.41 -10.81 -6.76
CA ARG A 23 -10.62 -10.20 -7.33
C ARG A 23 -11.51 -11.26 -7.97
N GLU A 24 -10.95 -12.15 -8.77
CA GLU A 24 -11.70 -13.22 -9.42
C GLU A 24 -12.35 -14.16 -8.39
N ALA A 25 -11.62 -14.56 -7.34
CA ALA A 25 -12.15 -15.37 -6.26
C ALA A 25 -13.35 -14.70 -5.55
N VAL A 26 -13.26 -13.40 -5.27
CA VAL A 26 -14.36 -12.64 -4.67
C VAL A 26 -15.57 -12.57 -5.61
N LEU A 27 -15.36 -12.33 -6.91
CA LEU A 27 -16.44 -12.28 -7.89
C LEU A 27 -17.15 -13.63 -8.05
N ALA A 28 -16.39 -14.74 -8.08
CA ALA A 28 -16.96 -16.09 -8.13
C ALA A 28 -17.80 -16.39 -6.89
N LEU A 29 -17.34 -15.97 -5.69
CA LEU A 29 -18.11 -16.11 -4.46
C LEU A 29 -19.41 -15.30 -4.50
N LEU A 30 -19.37 -14.05 -4.95
CA LEU A 30 -20.55 -13.17 -5.04
C LEU A 30 -21.60 -13.70 -6.03
N ARG A 31 -21.15 -14.27 -7.16
CA ARG A 31 -22.01 -14.90 -8.16
C ARG A 31 -22.51 -16.28 -7.76
N ARG A 32 -21.99 -16.84 -6.65
CA ARG A 32 -22.31 -18.19 -6.16
C ARG A 32 -22.04 -19.27 -7.22
N GLU A 33 -20.94 -19.12 -7.98
CA GLU A 33 -20.54 -20.08 -9.02
C GLU A 33 -20.26 -21.47 -8.41
N GLU A 34 -19.65 -21.49 -7.22
CA GLU A 34 -19.32 -22.70 -6.45
C GLU A 34 -19.45 -22.43 -4.93
N PRO A 35 -19.55 -23.48 -4.09
CA PRO A 35 -19.47 -23.34 -2.64
C PRO A 35 -18.15 -22.69 -2.19
N ALA A 36 -18.21 -21.86 -1.13
CA ALA A 36 -17.04 -21.14 -0.61
C ALA A 36 -15.85 -22.07 -0.29
N ALA A 37 -16.13 -23.26 0.25
CA ALA A 37 -15.11 -24.28 0.53
C ALA A 37 -14.36 -24.75 -0.73
N GLN A 38 -15.04 -24.87 -1.87
CA GLN A 38 -14.44 -25.28 -3.14
C GLN A 38 -13.60 -24.14 -3.73
N LEU A 39 -14.12 -22.92 -3.71
CA LEU A 39 -13.37 -21.72 -4.11
C LEU A 39 -12.10 -21.55 -3.26
N ALA A 40 -12.22 -21.68 -1.94
CA ALA A 40 -11.09 -21.56 -1.02
C ALA A 40 -9.97 -22.57 -1.36
N ARG A 41 -10.32 -23.83 -1.64
CA ARG A 41 -9.35 -24.85 -2.09
C ARG A 41 -8.74 -24.52 -3.44
N ARG A 42 -9.55 -24.11 -4.42
CA ARG A 42 -9.10 -23.77 -5.79
C ARG A 42 -8.07 -22.64 -5.79
N TYR A 43 -8.28 -21.62 -4.96
CA TYR A 43 -7.36 -20.49 -4.82
C TYR A 43 -6.29 -20.69 -3.73
N GLY A 44 -6.27 -21.82 -3.02
CA GLY A 44 -5.26 -22.12 -1.99
C GLY A 44 -5.35 -21.25 -0.74
N VAL A 45 -6.57 -20.84 -0.34
CA VAL A 45 -6.85 -19.93 0.78
C VAL A 45 -7.82 -20.53 1.78
N SER A 46 -7.98 -19.89 2.94
CA SER A 46 -9.07 -20.23 3.86
C SER A 46 -10.39 -19.56 3.43
N GLU A 47 -11.52 -20.20 3.74
CA GLU A 47 -12.85 -19.59 3.56
C GLU A 47 -12.97 -18.26 4.30
N GLN A 48 -12.36 -18.15 5.49
CA GLN A 48 -12.30 -16.90 6.25
C GLN A 48 -11.61 -15.78 5.48
N SER A 49 -10.49 -16.08 4.79
CA SER A 49 -9.80 -15.10 3.96
C SER A 49 -10.68 -14.66 2.79
N LEU A 50 -11.37 -15.60 2.16
CA LEU A 50 -12.27 -15.32 1.04
C LEU A 50 -13.45 -14.44 1.46
N TYR A 51 -14.07 -14.71 2.62
CA TYR A 51 -15.14 -13.86 3.17
C TYR A 51 -14.62 -12.48 3.56
N ARG A 52 -13.45 -12.38 4.19
CA ARG A 52 -12.82 -11.10 4.51
C ARG A 52 -12.61 -10.26 3.24
N TRP A 53 -12.09 -10.86 2.17
CA TRP A 53 -11.89 -10.15 0.91
C TRP A 53 -13.18 -9.70 0.26
N ARG A 54 -14.25 -10.50 0.36
CA ARG A 54 -15.59 -10.10 -0.09
C ARG A 54 -16.05 -8.85 0.65
N ASP A 55 -15.92 -8.83 1.98
CA ASP A 55 -16.40 -7.73 2.80
C ASP A 55 -15.61 -6.44 2.52
N GLU A 56 -14.28 -6.55 2.41
CA GLU A 56 -13.41 -5.44 2.00
C GLU A 56 -13.74 -4.92 0.60
N PHE A 57 -13.99 -5.82 -0.36
CA PHE A 57 -14.33 -5.47 -1.73
C PHE A 57 -15.67 -4.72 -1.80
N LEU A 58 -16.68 -5.17 -1.07
CA LEU A 58 -18.00 -4.53 -1.03
C LEU A 58 -17.93 -3.16 -0.35
N ALA A 59 -17.24 -3.05 0.80
CA ALA A 59 -17.09 -1.78 1.50
C ALA A 59 -16.34 -0.74 0.66
N ALA A 60 -15.24 -1.13 0.00
CA ALA A 60 -14.51 -0.25 -0.91
C ALA A 60 -15.36 0.11 -2.15
N GLY A 61 -16.14 -0.83 -2.68
CA GLY A 61 -17.07 -0.60 -3.77
C GLY A 61 -18.16 0.42 -3.42
N GLU A 62 -18.78 0.28 -2.25
CA GLU A 62 -19.77 1.23 -1.73
C GLU A 62 -19.17 2.63 -1.54
N ALA A 63 -18.00 2.71 -0.91
CA ALA A 63 -17.30 3.98 -0.74
C ALA A 63 -16.94 4.64 -2.09
N ALA A 64 -16.55 3.85 -3.09
CA ALA A 64 -16.25 4.36 -4.42
C ALA A 64 -17.52 4.87 -5.14
N LEU A 65 -18.64 4.17 -4.99
CA LEU A 65 -19.93 4.59 -5.55
C LEU A 65 -20.45 5.86 -4.88
N ALA A 66 -20.35 5.97 -3.56
CA ALA A 66 -20.78 7.14 -2.80
C ALA A 66 -19.94 8.39 -3.13
N ASN A 67 -18.62 8.23 -3.26
CA ASN A 67 -17.71 9.35 -3.55
C ASN A 67 -17.67 9.72 -5.05
N GLY A 68 -18.07 8.80 -5.93
CA GLY A 68 -17.97 8.94 -7.38
C GLY A 68 -16.53 9.14 -7.87
N LYS A 69 -16.39 9.46 -9.17
CA LYS A 69 -15.07 9.77 -9.77
C LYS A 69 -14.39 11.00 -9.13
N ASN A 70 -15.19 11.96 -8.68
CA ASN A 70 -14.70 13.23 -8.14
C ASN A 70 -13.99 13.09 -6.79
N GLY A 71 -14.36 12.10 -5.96
CA GLY A 71 -13.72 11.89 -4.65
C GLY A 71 -12.28 11.35 -4.75
N SER A 72 -11.98 10.54 -5.77
CA SER A 72 -10.61 10.11 -6.05
C SER A 72 -9.75 11.30 -6.49
N ASP A 73 -10.26 12.11 -7.42
CA ASP A 73 -9.55 13.29 -7.92
C ASP A 73 -9.34 14.35 -6.84
N ALA A 74 -10.32 14.53 -5.95
CA ALA A 74 -10.19 15.44 -4.81
C ALA A 74 -9.04 15.03 -3.88
N ARG A 75 -8.97 13.76 -3.49
CA ARG A 75 -7.86 13.24 -2.66
C ARG A 75 -6.50 13.38 -3.36
N VAL A 76 -6.43 13.10 -4.66
CA VAL A 76 -5.17 13.26 -5.41
C VAL A 76 -4.74 14.73 -5.49
N ARG A 77 -5.69 15.65 -5.72
CA ARG A 77 -5.42 17.10 -5.71
C ARG A 77 -4.92 17.56 -4.33
N GLU A 78 -5.61 17.17 -3.27
CA GLU A 78 -5.21 17.50 -1.89
C GLU A 78 -3.80 17.00 -1.56
N ILE A 79 -3.47 15.76 -1.94
CA ILE A 79 -2.12 15.21 -1.74
C ILE A 79 -1.06 16.04 -2.50
N ARG A 80 -1.36 16.48 -3.73
CA ARG A 80 -0.44 17.33 -4.50
C ARG A 80 -0.24 18.69 -3.84
N GLU A 81 -1.32 19.34 -3.40
CA GLU A 81 -1.26 20.62 -2.70
C GLU A 81 -0.46 20.53 -1.39
N LEU A 82 -0.67 19.47 -0.61
CA LEU A 82 0.07 19.25 0.63
C LEU A 82 1.57 19.03 0.36
N LYS A 83 1.92 18.27 -0.68
CA LYS A 83 3.32 18.09 -1.09
C LYS A 83 3.98 19.39 -1.51
N ALA A 84 3.30 20.22 -2.30
CA ALA A 84 3.81 21.53 -2.70
C ALA A 84 4.06 22.45 -1.49
N LYS A 85 3.14 22.46 -0.53
CA LYS A 85 3.30 23.22 0.73
C LYS A 85 4.47 22.72 1.58
N LEU A 86 4.74 21.41 1.58
CA LEU A 86 5.90 20.86 2.29
C LEU A 86 7.21 21.34 1.64
N GLU A 87 7.29 21.26 0.31
CA GLU A 87 8.48 21.70 -0.43
C GLU A 87 8.76 23.19 -0.24
N GLU A 88 7.74 24.04 -0.29
CA GLU A 88 7.86 25.47 0.01
C GLU A 88 8.40 25.71 1.42
N ARG A 89 7.88 24.98 2.41
CA ARG A 89 8.34 25.10 3.80
C ARG A 89 9.78 24.63 3.98
N ASP A 90 10.17 23.54 3.32
CA ASP A 90 11.53 23.02 3.37
C ASP A 90 12.53 24.02 2.76
N GLN A 91 12.15 24.70 1.67
CA GLN A 91 12.96 25.77 1.08
C GLN A 91 13.16 26.93 2.06
N VAL A 92 12.07 27.44 2.65
CA VAL A 92 12.13 28.54 3.63
C VAL A 92 13.00 28.15 4.84
N ILE A 93 12.87 26.93 5.35
CA ILE A 93 13.72 26.43 6.44
C ILE A 93 15.19 26.39 6.01
N GLY A 94 15.49 25.95 4.79
CA GLY A 94 16.84 25.94 4.23
C GLY A 94 17.46 27.33 4.18
N GLU A 95 16.74 28.31 3.62
CA GLU A 95 17.17 29.70 3.53
C GLU A 95 17.44 30.30 4.92
N LEU A 96 16.51 30.11 5.86
CA LEU A 96 16.66 30.57 7.24
C LEU A 96 17.83 29.90 7.95
N THR A 97 18.08 28.61 7.70
CA THR A 97 19.20 27.87 8.30
C THR A 97 20.54 28.42 7.84
N VAL A 98 20.68 28.72 6.54
CA VAL A 98 21.88 29.35 6.00
C VAL A 98 22.07 30.74 6.60
N ALA A 99 21.01 31.57 6.61
CA ALA A 99 21.06 32.91 7.19
C ALA A 99 21.48 32.88 8.67
N ASN A 100 20.91 31.97 9.46
CA ASN A 100 21.24 31.81 10.88
C ASN A 100 22.70 31.41 11.08
N ARG A 101 23.23 30.51 10.25
CA ARG A 101 24.64 30.09 10.30
C ARG A 101 25.60 31.22 9.97
N ILE A 102 25.26 32.06 8.99
CA ILE A 102 26.07 33.25 8.62
C ILE A 102 26.07 34.25 9.77
N LEU A 103 24.88 34.59 10.29
CA LEU A 103 24.75 35.54 11.40
C LEU A 103 25.56 35.11 12.62
N LYS A 104 25.49 33.83 13.02
CA LYS A 104 26.29 33.30 14.13
C LYS A 104 27.79 33.39 13.90
N LYS A 105 28.27 33.18 12.66
CA LYS A 105 29.69 33.33 12.33
C LYS A 105 30.15 34.78 12.41
N VAL A 106 29.35 35.71 11.88
CA VAL A 106 29.66 37.14 11.89
C VAL A 106 29.62 37.71 13.31
N SER A 107 28.62 37.33 14.13
CA SER A 107 28.53 37.77 15.52
C SER A 107 29.64 37.20 16.40
N GLY A 108 30.05 35.94 16.16
CA GLY A 108 31.13 35.30 16.89
C GLY A 108 32.54 35.74 16.48
N GLN A 109 32.70 36.42 15.34
CA GLN A 109 33.97 37.01 14.91
C GLN A 109 34.25 38.38 15.55
N TRP A 110 33.25 38.99 16.19
CA TRP A 110 33.36 40.29 16.84
C TRP A 110 33.56 40.19 18.37
N SER A 111 33.84 38.98 18.87
CA SER A 111 34.15 38.67 20.28
C SER A 111 35.57 38.18 20.41
#